data_AF-A0A0N1B6T0-F1
#
_entry.id   AF-A0A0N1B6T0-F1
#
_cell.length_a   1.000
_cell.length_b   1.000
_cell.length_c   1.000
_cell.angle_alpha   90.00
_cell.angle_beta   90.00
_cell.angle_gamma   90.00
#
_symmetry.space_group_name_H-M   'P 1'
#
loop_
_entity.id
_entity.type
_entity.pdbx_description
1 polymer ?
#
loop_
_entity_poly.entity_id
_entity_poly.type
_entity_poly.pdbx_seq_one_letter_code
_entity_poly.pdbx_strand_id
1 'polypeptide(L)'
;MIRIEIAVLDAGVVRCRTLDLPAGSTVQEALVAAGIDAQGRGLAVFGHAVPAERVLRSGERIEVLGPLTADPKLARMQRVQRSREAQQAKRDAARRVTQRG
;
A
#
# COMPACT_ATOMS: atom_id res chain seq x y z
N MET A 1 12.39 -4.01 -16.70
CA MET A 1 11.81 -2.66 -16.54
C MET A 1 10.33 -2.80 -16.25
N ILE A 2 9.80 -2.02 -15.31
CA ILE A 2 8.38 -1.92 -14.99
C ILE A 2 7.96 -0.46 -15.15
N ARG A 3 6.75 -0.25 -15.67
CA ARG A 3 6.14 1.08 -15.74
C ARG A 3 5.15 1.23 -14.61
N ILE A 4 5.30 2.27 -13.79
CA ILE A 4 4.38 2.56 -12.68
C ILE A 4 3.88 3.98 -12.73
N GLU A 5 2.78 4.24 -12.04
CA GLU A 5 2.23 5.57 -11.83
C GLU A 5 2.31 5.93 -10.34
N ILE A 6 2.59 7.19 -10.01
CA ILE A 6 2.52 7.69 -8.64
C ILE A 6 1.52 8.84 -8.62
N ALA A 7 0.49 8.72 -7.80
CA ALA A 7 -0.51 9.73 -7.53
C ALA A 7 -0.29 10.31 -6.13
N VAL A 8 -0.04 11.62 -6.05
CA VAL A 8 0.20 12.34 -4.79
C VAL A 8 -0.97 13.26 -4.52
N LEU A 9 -1.60 13.10 -3.35
CA LEU A 9 -2.60 14.05 -2.86
C LEU A 9 -1.89 15.20 -2.15
N ASP A 10 -1.95 16.40 -2.70
CA ASP A 10 -1.34 17.61 -2.12
C ASP A 10 -2.35 18.76 -2.15
N ALA A 11 -2.58 19.40 -1.01
CA ALA A 11 -3.56 20.48 -0.85
C ALA A 11 -4.95 20.20 -1.48
N GLY A 12 -5.43 18.96 -1.40
CA GLY A 12 -6.73 18.55 -1.98
C GLY A 12 -6.71 18.26 -3.48
N VAL A 13 -5.56 18.37 -4.13
CA VAL A 13 -5.37 18.08 -5.56
C VAL A 13 -4.53 16.83 -5.73
N VAL A 14 -4.92 15.95 -6.65
CA VAL A 14 -4.14 14.76 -7.00
C VAL A 14 -3.24 15.07 -8.19
N ARG A 15 -1.94 14.85 -8.04
CA ARG A 15 -0.94 14.95 -9.11
C ARG A 15 -0.41 13.57 -9.46
N CYS A 16 -0.47 13.20 -10.73
CA CYS A 16 0.02 11.90 -11.22
C CYS A 16 1.34 12.05 -11.99
N ARG A 17 2.24 11.07 -11.83
CA ARG A 17 3.49 10.96 -12.58
C ARG A 17 3.78 9.50 -12.95
N THR A 18 4.12 9.26 -14.20
CA THR A 18 4.55 7.93 -14.68
C THR A 18 6.08 7.82 -14.63
N LEU A 19 6.59 6.66 -14.22
CA LEU A 19 8.01 6.36 -14.11
C LEU A 19 8.30 4.95 -14.65
N ASP A 20 9.45 4.79 -15.29
CA ASP A 20 9.99 3.50 -15.69
C ASP A 20 11.13 3.13 -14.73
N LEU A 21 11.05 1.96 -14.08
CA LEU A 21 11.97 1.50 -13.04
C LEU A 21 12.50 0.09 -13.33
N PRO A 22 13.61 -0.33 -12.73
CA PRO A 22 14.04 -1.74 -12.76
C PRO A 22 12.93 -2.68 -12.26
N ALA A 23 12.90 -3.89 -12.80
CA ALA A 23 11.97 -4.90 -12.29
C ALA A 23 12.40 -5.32 -10.88
N GLY A 24 11.43 -5.52 -9.99
CA GLY A 24 11.71 -5.80 -8.58
C GLY A 24 11.82 -4.55 -7.71
N SER A 25 11.68 -3.34 -8.28
CA SER A 25 11.74 -2.11 -7.49
C SER A 25 10.64 -2.01 -6.44
N THR A 26 10.96 -1.40 -5.31
CA THR A 26 10.03 -1.22 -4.19
C THR A 26 9.25 0.09 -4.28
N VAL A 27 8.18 0.22 -3.49
CA VAL A 27 7.47 1.50 -3.32
C VAL A 27 8.43 2.60 -2.88
N GLN A 28 9.32 2.32 -1.92
CA GLN A 28 10.33 3.26 -1.44
C GLN A 28 11.25 3.74 -2.57
N GLU A 29 11.77 2.83 -3.38
CA GLU A 29 12.65 3.17 -4.50
C GLU A 29 11.94 4.01 -5.56
N ALA A 30 10.67 3.72 -5.83
CA ALA A 30 9.85 4.51 -6.75
C ALA A 30 9.65 5.95 -6.25
N LEU A 31 9.39 6.13 -4.94
CA LEU A 31 9.25 7.45 -4.32
C LEU A 31 10.57 8.23 -4.36
N VAL A 32 11.69 7.57 -4.06
CA VAL A 32 13.04 8.16 -4.14
C VAL A 32 13.36 8.60 -5.58
N ALA A 33 13.11 7.73 -6.57
CA ALA A 33 13.32 8.06 -7.98
C ALA A 33 12.44 9.22 -8.46
N ALA A 34 11.25 9.38 -7.86
CA ALA A 34 10.33 10.45 -8.16
C ALA A 34 10.65 11.78 -7.44
N GLY A 35 11.52 11.75 -6.42
CA GLY A 35 11.79 12.89 -5.53
C GLY A 35 10.62 13.23 -4.61
N ILE A 36 9.81 12.24 -4.22
CA ILE A 36 8.61 12.42 -3.39
C ILE A 36 8.93 12.03 -1.95
N ASP A 37 8.74 12.96 -1.01
CA ASP A 37 8.76 12.65 0.42
C ASP A 37 7.39 12.14 0.88
N ALA A 38 7.39 10.91 1.42
CA ALA A 38 6.20 10.25 1.94
C ALA A 38 6.26 10.05 3.47
N GLN A 39 7.18 10.71 4.17
CA GLN A 39 7.28 10.61 5.63
C GLN A 39 5.97 11.02 6.31
N GLY A 40 5.46 10.15 7.19
CA GLY A 40 4.18 10.37 7.89
C GLY A 40 2.93 10.25 7.01
N ARG A 41 3.08 9.87 5.74
CA ARG A 41 1.97 9.72 4.79
C ARG A 41 1.60 8.25 4.62
N GLY A 42 0.33 7.99 4.34
CA GLY A 42 -0.14 6.64 3.99
C GLY A 42 0.25 6.29 2.55
N LEU A 43 0.65 5.03 2.32
CA LEU A 43 0.94 4.51 0.99
C LEU A 43 -0.08 3.44 0.63
N ALA A 44 -0.61 3.48 -0.58
CA ALA A 44 -1.51 2.46 -1.10
C ALA A 44 -1.18 2.09 -2.54
N VAL A 45 -1.59 0.88 -2.94
CA VAL A 45 -1.62 0.43 -4.34
C VAL A 45 -3.01 -0.11 -4.61
N PHE A 46 -3.71 0.45 -5.60
CA PHE A 46 -5.12 0.14 -5.91
C PHE A 46 -6.04 0.21 -4.67
N GLY A 47 -5.93 1.28 -3.87
CA GLY A 47 -6.71 1.47 -2.65
C GLY A 47 -6.34 0.54 -1.47
N HIS A 48 -5.37 -0.35 -1.63
CA HIS A 48 -4.88 -1.20 -0.54
C HIS A 48 -3.62 -0.61 0.09
N ALA A 49 -3.64 -0.41 1.41
CA ALA A 49 -2.47 0.09 2.13
C ALA A 49 -1.29 -0.88 2.01
N VAL A 50 -0.11 -0.36 1.68
CA VAL A 50 1.12 -1.15 1.47
C VAL A 50 2.28 -0.57 2.27
N PRO A 51 3.22 -1.42 2.73
CA PRO A 51 4.48 -0.93 3.29
C PRO A 51 5.41 -0.40 2.18
N ALA A 52 6.38 0.44 2.56
CA ALA A 52 7.32 1.06 1.61
C ALA A 52 8.24 0.00 0.94
N GLU A 53 8.44 -1.13 1.60
CA GLU A 53 9.27 -2.24 1.13
C GLU A 53 8.56 -3.18 0.13
N ARG A 54 7.27 -2.95 -0.16
CA ARG A 54 6.53 -3.77 -1.11
C ARG A 54 7.16 -3.64 -2.50
N VAL A 55 7.45 -4.78 -3.14
CA VAL A 55 7.87 -4.87 -4.54
C VAL A 55 6.71 -4.53 -5.47
N LEU A 56 6.98 -3.66 -6.44
CA LEU A 56 6.04 -3.18 -7.46
C LEU A 56 6.01 -4.09 -8.69
N ARG A 57 4.87 -4.08 -9.36
CA ARG A 57 4.66 -4.69 -10.67
C ARG A 57 4.36 -3.62 -11.71
N SER A 58 4.63 -3.94 -12.98
CA SER A 58 4.27 -3.04 -14.08
C SER A 58 2.76 -2.81 -14.13
N GLY A 59 2.36 -1.57 -14.39
CA GLY A 59 0.97 -1.12 -14.41
C GLY A 59 0.38 -0.79 -13.03
N GLU A 60 1.12 -0.99 -11.93
CA GLU A 60 0.65 -0.59 -10.61
C GLU A 60 0.74 0.94 -10.43
N ARG A 61 -0.26 1.49 -9.73
CA ARG A 61 -0.26 2.87 -9.27
C ARG A 61 -0.01 2.92 -7.77
N ILE A 62 0.97 3.71 -7.36
CA ILE A 62 1.23 4.09 -5.97
C ILE A 62 0.39 5.33 -5.66
N GLU A 63 -0.33 5.29 -4.54
CA GLU A 63 -1.13 6.39 -4.02
C GLU A 63 -0.47 6.90 -2.74
N VAL A 64 0.00 8.15 -2.78
CA VAL A 64 0.57 8.85 -1.61
C VAL A 64 -0.55 9.68 -0.99
N LEU A 65 -1.12 9.14 0.09
CA LEU A 65 -2.26 9.70 0.79
C LEU A 65 -1.86 10.98 1.55
N GLY A 66 -2.85 11.73 2.04
CA GLY A 66 -2.60 12.86 2.91
C GLY A 66 -1.90 12.47 4.22
N PRO A 67 -1.50 13.46 5.04
CA PRO A 67 -0.91 13.21 6.34
C PRO A 67 -1.80 12.28 7.18
N LEU A 68 -1.20 11.28 7.81
CA LEU A 68 -1.92 10.43 8.74
C LEU A 68 -2.38 11.27 9.93
N THR A 69 -3.69 11.37 10.13
CA THR A 69 -4.29 12.02 11.31
C THR A 69 -4.12 11.22 12.60
N ALA A 70 -3.59 9.99 12.52
CA ALA A 70 -3.35 9.10 13.66
C ALA A 70 -1.87 8.73 13.78
N ASP A 71 -1.38 8.63 15.02
CA ASP A 71 0.00 8.22 15.35
C ASP A 71 0.38 6.92 14.59
N PRO A 72 1.48 6.92 13.79
CA PRO A 72 1.93 5.78 13.00
C PRO A 72 2.10 4.48 13.81
N LYS A 73 2.47 4.56 15.09
CA LYS A 73 2.71 3.40 15.96
C LYS A 73 1.41 2.72 16.33
N LEU A 74 0.42 3.50 16.75
CA LEU A 74 -0.92 3.00 17.08
C LEU A 74 -1.63 2.50 15.82
N ALA A 75 -1.50 3.21 14.70
CA ALA A 75 -2.05 2.79 13.41
C ALA A 75 -1.42 1.48 12.92
N ARG A 76 -0.11 1.26 13.12
CA ARG A 76 0.57 -0.02 12.78
C ARG A 76 0.04 -1.16 13.63
N MET A 77 -0.06 -0.99 14.95
CA MET A 77 -0.56 -2.01 15.86
C MET A 77 -1.99 -2.42 15.52
N GLN A 78 -2.88 -1.43 15.33
CA GLN A 78 -4.27 -1.69 14.95
C GLN A 78 -4.40 -2.40 13.59
N ARG A 79 -3.52 -2.09 12.62
CA ARG A 79 -3.51 -2.75 11.31
C ARG A 79 -3.07 -4.21 11.37
N VAL A 80 -2.03 -4.53 12.14
CA VAL A 80 -1.61 -5.92 12.36
C VAL A 80 -2.74 -6.72 12.99
N GLN A 81 -3.43 -6.13 13.97
CA GLN A 81 -4.57 -6.76 14.63
C GLN A 81 -5.73 -7.04 13.65
N ARG A 82 -6.15 -6.05 12.85
CA ARG A 82 -7.20 -6.23 11.83
C ARG A 82 -6.85 -7.26 10.76
N SER A 83 -5.60 -7.29 10.30
CA SER A 83 -5.16 -8.28 9.30
C SER A 83 -5.21 -9.70 9.86
N ARG A 84 -4.83 -9.90 11.13
CA ARG A 84 -4.93 -11.20 11.80
C ARG A 84 -6.38 -11.64 11.95
N GLU A 85 -7.26 -10.74 12.35
CA GLU A 85 -8.70 -11.00 12.47
C GLU A 85 -9.34 -11.39 11.13
N ALA A 86 -9.01 -10.67 10.04
CA ALA A 86 -9.47 -11.01 8.70
C ALA A 86 -8.94 -12.37 8.21
N GLN A 87 -7.68 -12.70 8.52
CA GLN A 87 -7.10 -14.00 8.20
C GLN A 87 -7.78 -15.14 8.97
N GLN A 88 -8.07 -14.91 10.26
CA GLN A 88 -8.74 -15.86 11.13
C GLN A 88 -10.18 -16.13 10.63
N ALA A 89 -10.94 -15.08 10.32
CA ALA A 89 -12.29 -15.19 9.78
C ALA A 89 -12.33 -15.98 8.46
N LYS A 90 -11.36 -15.77 7.56
CA LYS A 90 -11.23 -16.55 6.31
C LYS A 90 -10.96 -18.04 6.58
N ARG A 91 -10.11 -18.37 7.56
CA ARG A 91 -9.81 -19.76 7.94
C ARG A 91 -11.01 -20.45 8.57
N ASP A 92 -11.74 -19.75 9.43
CA ASP A 92 -12.93 -20.28 10.11
C ASP A 92 -14.07 -20.49 9.11
N ALA A 93 -14.24 -19.58 8.15
CA ALA A 93 -15.18 -19.74 7.04
C ALA A 93 -14.83 -20.97 6.17
N ALA A 94 -13.55 -21.15 5.82
CA ALA A 94 -13.11 -22.31 5.04
C ALA A 94 -13.35 -23.65 5.77
N ARG A 95 -13.10 -23.70 7.10
CA ARG A 95 -13.36 -24.91 7.91
C ARG A 95 -14.83 -25.30 7.96
N ARG A 96 -15.75 -24.33 8.00
CA ARG A 96 -17.20 -24.58 8.01
C ARG A 96 -17.71 -25.17 6.69
N VAL A 97 -17.06 -24.88 5.57
CA VAL A 97 -17.41 -25.44 4.25
C VAL A 97 -17.00 -26.91 4.16
N THR A 98 -15.89 -27.32 4.79
CA THR A 98 -15.37 -28.69 4.73
C THR A 98 -16.10 -29.68 5.65
N GLN A 99 -16.79 -29.23 6.70
CA GLN A 99 -17.50 -30.09 7.66
C GLN A 99 -18.95 -30.44 7.25
N ARG A 100 -19.41 -30.00 6.07
CA ARG A 100 -20.81 -30.16 5.62
C ARG A 100 -20.97 -31.07 4.39
N GLY A 101 -19.97 -31.92 4.11
CA GLY A 101 -20.02 -33.01 3.14
C GLY A 101 -19.83 -34.34 3.85
#